data_AF-A0A0E0K7Y1-F1
#
_entry.id   AF-A0A0E0K7Y1-F1
#
_cell.length_a   1.000
_cell.length_b   1.000
_cell.length_c   1.000
_cell.angle_alpha   90.00
_cell.angle_beta   90.00
_cell.angle_gamma   90.00
#
_symmetry.space_group_name_H-M   'P 1'
#
loop_
_entity.id
_entity.type
_entity.pdbx_description
1 polymer ?
#
loop_
_entity_poly.entity_id
_entity_poly.type
_entity_poly.pdbx_seq_one_letter_code
_entity_poly.pdbx_strand_id
1 'polypeptide(L)'
;MSVQKPQIINSELPICPHNPNVSVSQIQGRKRPVPPPRVISSHLNPHESNGEIAVGKKATAPLLQSPGGVERARQTPGSRPSFIHFASLQRCLPTRWLARKMSTLDATRAELGLVVLYLNKAEARDKICRAIQYGSKFISNGQPGTAQDVDRSTTLARKVFRLLKWVNDLHGLISPPAKGTPLTLVLLGKSKNALLSTFLFLDQFVWLGRTGIYKNKERTDRIVRISLYCWMASSVCAGLVELGELKRLSKSMRKLSRELKGADKYENDQYKSKMKQSDERLLALVKAAMDVVVAVGLLQLSPKKITPRVTGAFGFVTSLISCYQQLPSRAPATKVKA
;
A
#
# COMPACT_ATOMS: atom_id res chain seq x y z
N MET A 1 -82.07 54.73 21.36
CA MET A 1 -80.85 55.52 21.64
C MET A 1 -80.00 55.45 20.38
N SER A 2 -80.43 56.11 19.31
CA SER A 2 -80.10 57.50 18.94
C SER A 2 -78.67 57.59 18.38
N VAL A 3 -78.48 57.51 17.04
CA VAL A 3 -78.47 58.64 16.05
C VAL A 3 -76.99 59.11 15.85
N GLN A 4 -76.36 59.34 14.68
CA GLN A 4 -76.75 59.68 13.30
C GLN A 4 -75.57 59.39 12.32
N LYS A 5 -75.87 59.16 11.03
CA LYS A 5 -74.99 59.23 9.81
C LYS A 5 -75.08 60.67 9.22
N PRO A 6 -74.56 61.08 8.02
CA PRO A 6 -73.51 60.63 7.05
C PRO A 6 -72.72 61.81 6.35
N GLN A 7 -72.09 61.56 5.17
CA GLN A 7 -71.61 62.45 4.04
C GLN A 7 -70.07 62.72 4.02
N ILE A 8 -69.22 62.25 3.08
CA ILE A 8 -69.03 62.41 1.60
C ILE A 8 -68.78 63.86 1.12
N ILE A 9 -67.61 64.13 0.50
CA ILE A 9 -67.38 64.79 -0.82
C ILE A 9 -65.86 64.88 -1.17
N ASN A 10 -65.58 64.79 -2.48
CA ASN A 10 -64.33 64.73 -3.25
C ASN A 10 -63.39 65.95 -3.21
N SER A 11 -62.11 65.79 -3.59
CA SER A 11 -61.46 66.50 -4.72
C SER A 11 -59.93 66.24 -4.88
N GLU A 12 -59.53 65.99 -6.14
CA GLU A 12 -58.28 66.39 -6.83
C GLU A 12 -56.93 65.63 -6.69
N LEU A 13 -56.53 65.02 -7.83
CA LEU A 13 -55.18 64.78 -8.39
C LEU A 13 -54.56 66.11 -8.91
N PRO A 14 -53.38 66.18 -9.59
CA PRO A 14 -52.16 65.33 -9.66
C PRO A 14 -50.84 66.14 -9.64
N ILE A 15 -49.66 65.57 -9.32
CA ILE A 15 -48.36 65.95 -9.95
C ILE A 15 -47.38 64.75 -9.97
N CYS A 16 -46.94 64.37 -11.18
CA CYS A 16 -45.68 63.67 -11.54
C CYS A 16 -44.77 64.72 -12.26
N PRO A 17 -43.46 64.52 -12.63
CA PRO A 17 -42.75 63.25 -12.89
C PRO A 17 -41.19 63.19 -12.64
N HIS A 18 -40.61 62.00 -12.93
CA HIS A 18 -39.26 61.64 -13.49
C HIS A 18 -37.94 62.33 -13.03
N ASN A 19 -36.95 61.64 -12.44
CA ASN A 19 -35.89 60.70 -12.96
C ASN A 19 -34.60 61.43 -13.46
N PRO A 20 -33.45 60.78 -13.79
CA PRO A 20 -32.50 59.88 -13.09
C PRO A 20 -31.10 60.52 -12.88
N ASN A 21 -30.23 59.98 -12.01
CA ASN A 21 -28.76 59.90 -12.20
C ASN A 21 -28.06 59.34 -10.95
N VAL A 22 -27.49 58.13 -11.00
CA VAL A 22 -26.25 57.81 -10.26
C VAL A 22 -25.39 56.84 -11.07
N SER A 23 -24.18 57.31 -11.34
CA SER A 23 -23.13 56.71 -12.14
C SER A 23 -22.31 55.67 -11.40
N VAL A 24 -21.78 54.75 -12.22
CA VAL A 24 -20.68 53.81 -11.99
C VAL A 24 -19.45 54.50 -11.39
N SER A 25 -18.80 53.86 -10.40
CA SER A 25 -17.39 54.12 -10.08
C SER A 25 -16.67 52.83 -9.66
N GLN A 26 -15.59 52.56 -10.40
CA GLN A 26 -14.63 51.49 -10.21
C GLN A 26 -13.79 51.69 -8.94
N ILE A 27 -13.42 50.59 -8.26
CA ILE A 27 -12.21 50.56 -7.43
C ILE A 27 -11.33 49.39 -7.87
N GLN A 28 -10.15 49.76 -8.34
CA GLN A 28 -9.14 48.94 -8.99
C GLN A 28 -8.04 48.60 -7.96
N GLY A 29 -8.05 47.36 -7.46
CA GLY A 29 -7.03 46.85 -6.53
C GLY A 29 -5.84 46.23 -7.27
N ARG A 30 -4.75 47.01 -7.39
CA ARG A 30 -3.50 46.68 -8.08
C ARG A 30 -2.69 45.63 -7.30
N LYS A 31 -2.72 44.35 -7.69
CA LYS A 31 -1.75 43.34 -7.23
C LYS A 31 -0.48 43.39 -8.09
N ARG A 32 0.67 43.66 -7.46
CA ARG A 32 2.00 43.54 -8.09
C ARG A 32 2.31 42.07 -8.38
N PRO A 33 2.90 41.73 -9.53
CA PRO A 33 3.36 40.37 -9.80
C PRO A 33 4.65 40.07 -9.03
N VAL A 34 4.65 38.97 -8.28
CA VAL A 34 5.85 38.36 -7.69
C VAL A 34 6.61 37.66 -8.81
N PRO A 35 7.93 37.90 -8.99
CA PRO A 35 8.70 37.22 -10.03
C PRO A 35 8.91 35.74 -9.70
N PRO A 36 8.97 34.84 -10.70
CA PRO A 36 9.28 33.43 -10.46
C PRO A 36 10.75 33.27 -10.01
N PRO A 37 11.07 32.22 -9.22
CA PRO A 37 12.43 31.95 -8.82
C PRO A 37 13.32 31.63 -10.03
N ARG A 38 14.51 32.26 -10.06
CA ARG A 38 15.55 32.07 -11.07
C ARG A 38 15.96 30.60 -11.14
N VAL A 39 15.90 30.04 -12.34
CA VAL A 39 16.64 28.84 -12.72
C VAL A 39 18.12 29.25 -12.78
N ILE A 40 18.92 28.75 -11.85
CA ILE A 40 20.38 28.78 -12.01
C ILE A 40 20.73 27.55 -12.85
N SER A 41 20.91 27.78 -14.15
CA SER A 41 21.65 26.89 -15.04
C SER A 41 22.98 27.57 -15.32
N SER A 42 24.06 26.96 -14.87
CA SER A 42 25.41 27.27 -15.33
C SER A 42 26.08 25.97 -15.76
N HIS A 43 26.15 25.81 -17.08
CA HIS A 43 27.02 24.89 -17.81
C HIS A 43 28.49 25.31 -17.67
N LEU A 44 29.40 24.32 -17.70
CA LEU A 44 30.83 24.27 -18.10
C LEU A 44 31.61 23.38 -17.11
N ASN A 45 32.41 22.37 -17.44
CA ASN A 45 32.66 21.49 -18.59
C ASN A 45 33.55 20.32 -18.06
N PRO A 46 33.88 19.28 -18.85
CA PRO A 46 34.38 17.99 -18.37
C PRO A 46 35.90 17.98 -18.16
N HIS A 47 36.38 17.08 -17.30
CA HIS A 47 37.74 16.57 -17.39
C HIS A 47 37.76 15.05 -17.20
N GLU A 48 38.41 14.42 -18.16
CA GLU A 48 38.81 13.02 -18.20
C GLU A 48 39.55 12.57 -16.93
N SER A 49 39.33 11.32 -16.52
CA SER A 49 40.45 10.47 -16.13
C SER A 49 40.09 9.00 -16.37
N ASN A 50 40.86 8.40 -17.26
CA ASN A 50 40.89 6.98 -17.59
C ASN A 50 41.09 6.07 -16.38
N GLY A 51 40.55 4.86 -16.49
CA GLY A 51 40.75 3.76 -15.56
C GLY A 51 40.20 2.46 -16.13
N GLU A 52 40.74 2.04 -17.28
CA GLU A 52 40.73 0.65 -17.71
C GLU A 52 41.29 -0.24 -16.59
N ILE A 53 40.56 -1.30 -16.21
CA ILE A 53 41.15 -2.65 -16.13
C ILE A 53 40.09 -3.64 -16.63
N ALA A 54 40.40 -4.26 -17.75
CA ALA A 54 39.71 -5.41 -18.31
C ALA A 54 40.25 -6.73 -17.73
N VAL A 55 39.53 -7.82 -18.04
CA VAL A 55 39.95 -9.23 -18.05
C VAL A 55 39.79 -9.96 -16.70
N GLY A 56 39.10 -11.11 -16.61
CA GLY A 56 38.70 -12.02 -17.66
C GLY A 56 37.75 -13.15 -17.27
N LYS A 57 37.35 -13.83 -18.35
CA LYS A 57 36.55 -15.05 -18.46
C LYS A 57 37.16 -16.20 -17.65
N LYS A 58 36.30 -17.06 -17.07
CA LYS A 58 36.19 -18.48 -17.48
C LYS A 58 35.07 -19.21 -16.72
N ALA A 59 34.19 -19.83 -17.50
CA ALA A 59 33.39 -20.97 -17.10
C ALA A 59 34.28 -22.17 -16.78
N THR A 60 33.78 -23.14 -16.01
CA THR A 60 33.55 -24.56 -16.42
C THR A 60 33.38 -25.41 -15.15
N ALA A 61 32.33 -26.25 -15.14
CA ALA A 61 32.08 -27.31 -14.16
C ALA A 61 33.15 -28.43 -14.24
N PRO A 62 33.13 -29.42 -13.34
CA PRO A 62 32.85 -30.76 -13.90
C PRO A 62 31.97 -31.68 -13.03
N LEU A 63 31.46 -32.66 -13.77
CA LEU A 63 30.66 -33.82 -13.41
C LEU A 63 31.35 -34.83 -12.46
N LEU A 64 30.48 -35.63 -11.83
CA LEU A 64 30.60 -37.06 -11.51
C LEU A 64 31.84 -37.81 -12.04
N GLN A 65 32.50 -38.57 -11.16
CA GLN A 65 32.49 -40.04 -11.17
C GLN A 65 33.26 -40.62 -9.97
N SER A 66 32.66 -41.62 -9.34
CA SER A 66 33.28 -42.68 -8.52
C SER A 66 33.06 -43.97 -9.34
N PRO A 67 33.97 -44.98 -9.36
CA PRO A 67 34.03 -45.98 -8.27
C PRO A 67 35.37 -46.72 -8.04
N GLY A 68 35.51 -47.37 -6.88
CA GLY A 68 36.11 -48.73 -6.78
C GLY A 68 37.40 -48.93 -5.98
N GLY A 69 37.42 -50.01 -5.16
CA GLY A 69 38.59 -50.67 -4.51
C GLY A 69 38.79 -50.29 -3.04
N VAL A 70 38.40 -51.04 -2.01
CA VAL A 70 38.81 -52.39 -1.53
C VAL A 70 40.33 -52.54 -1.35
N GLU A 71 40.79 -52.47 -0.09
CA GLU A 71 41.87 -53.33 0.46
C GLU A 71 41.81 -53.29 2.01
N ARG A 72 42.22 -54.39 2.64
CA ARG A 72 41.93 -54.81 4.03
C ARG A 72 43.24 -54.88 4.84
N ALA A 73 43.11 -54.67 6.16
CA ALA A 73 43.94 -55.17 7.27
C ALA A 73 45.33 -54.57 7.58
N ARG A 74 45.50 -54.07 8.82
CA ARG A 74 46.26 -54.76 9.90
C ARG A 74 46.10 -54.10 11.28
N GLN A 75 46.12 -54.96 12.31
CA GLN A 75 45.99 -54.75 13.76
C GLN A 75 47.33 -54.30 14.40
N THR A 76 47.32 -53.31 15.32
CA THR A 76 47.57 -53.33 16.81
C THR A 76 49.04 -53.19 17.24
N PRO A 77 49.42 -52.94 18.54
CA PRO A 77 48.71 -52.33 19.70
C PRO A 77 49.56 -51.31 20.54
N GLY A 78 48.95 -50.74 21.60
CA GLY A 78 49.61 -50.21 22.82
C GLY A 78 49.85 -48.69 22.82
N SER A 79 49.65 -47.89 23.88
CA SER A 79 49.44 -48.14 25.31
C SER A 79 48.92 -46.83 25.94
N ARG A 80 48.00 -46.90 26.92
CA ARG A 80 47.69 -45.77 27.84
C ARG A 80 48.70 -45.77 29.00
N PRO A 81 48.90 -44.64 29.69
CA PRO A 81 48.15 -44.46 30.94
C PRO A 81 47.63 -43.05 31.19
N SER A 82 46.58 -42.99 32.02
CA SER A 82 45.96 -41.82 32.64
C SER A 82 46.87 -41.18 33.69
N PHE A 83 46.80 -39.86 33.90
CA PHE A 83 46.76 -39.25 35.23
C PHE A 83 46.13 -37.85 35.20
N ILE A 84 45.61 -37.48 36.36
CA ILE A 84 44.50 -36.57 36.65
C ILE A 84 45.00 -35.21 37.19
N HIS A 85 44.23 -34.15 36.89
CA HIS A 85 44.09 -32.84 37.57
C HIS A 85 45.34 -32.02 37.97
N PHE A 86 45.42 -30.81 37.41
CA PHE A 86 45.52 -29.61 38.25
C PHE A 86 44.56 -28.54 37.74
N ALA A 87 43.79 -27.99 38.68
CA ALA A 87 42.69 -27.08 38.46
C ALA A 87 43.14 -25.62 38.33
N SER A 88 42.24 -24.83 37.75
CA SER A 88 41.87 -23.50 38.24
C SER A 88 42.87 -22.36 38.08
N LEU A 89 42.75 -21.65 36.96
CA LEU A 89 42.50 -20.21 37.01
C LEU A 89 41.56 -19.79 35.87
N GLN A 90 40.29 -20.00 36.20
CA GLN A 90 39.09 -19.61 35.49
C GLN A 90 39.10 -18.10 35.24
N ARG A 91 39.49 -17.68 34.03
CA ARG A 91 39.09 -16.39 33.45
C ARG A 91 37.60 -16.45 33.14
N CYS A 92 36.77 -16.25 34.17
CA CYS A 92 35.32 -16.20 34.04
C CYS A 92 34.87 -14.78 33.67
N LEU A 93 34.28 -14.68 32.46
CA LEU A 93 33.47 -13.60 31.86
C LEU A 93 34.24 -12.48 31.11
N PRO A 94 33.81 -12.09 29.88
CA PRO A 94 32.41 -11.88 29.50
C PRO A 94 32.01 -12.51 28.14
N THR A 95 32.29 -13.78 27.90
CA THR A 95 31.83 -14.47 26.67
C THR A 95 30.31 -14.52 26.55
N ARG A 96 29.57 -14.61 27.65
CA ARG A 96 28.09 -14.59 27.64
C ARG A 96 27.50 -13.22 27.28
N TRP A 97 28.18 -12.13 27.66
CA TRP A 97 27.76 -10.76 27.32
C TRP A 97 28.10 -10.40 25.87
N LEU A 98 29.26 -10.84 25.38
CA LEU A 98 29.66 -10.67 23.97
C LEU A 98 28.82 -11.56 23.04
N ALA A 99 28.53 -12.80 23.41
CA ALA A 99 27.62 -13.68 22.65
C ALA A 99 26.19 -13.15 22.64
N ARG A 100 25.67 -12.63 23.77
CA ARG A 100 24.36 -11.97 23.81
C ARG A 100 24.33 -10.71 22.94
N LYS A 101 25.37 -9.86 23.01
CA LYS A 101 25.49 -8.66 22.15
C LYS A 101 25.60 -9.02 20.67
N MET A 102 26.37 -10.04 20.30
CA MET A 102 26.46 -10.53 18.92
C MET A 102 25.10 -11.05 18.44
N SER A 103 24.38 -11.83 19.25
CA SER A 103 23.04 -12.31 18.89
C SER A 103 22.03 -11.17 18.68
N THR A 104 22.09 -10.09 19.48
CA THR A 104 21.24 -8.92 19.26
C THR A 104 21.64 -8.13 18.03
N LEU A 105 22.95 -7.97 17.75
CA LEU A 105 23.43 -7.28 16.56
C LEU A 105 23.09 -8.04 15.28
N ASP A 106 23.22 -9.36 15.29
CA ASP A 106 22.88 -10.20 14.15
C ASP A 106 21.37 -10.27 13.93
N ALA A 107 20.58 -10.26 15.01
CA ALA A 107 19.13 -10.05 14.91
C ALA A 107 18.82 -8.67 14.30
N THR A 108 19.44 -7.59 14.78
CA THR A 108 19.25 -6.25 14.20
C THR A 108 19.68 -6.17 12.74
N ARG A 109 20.79 -6.81 12.35
CA ARG A 109 21.23 -6.91 10.94
C ARG A 109 20.23 -7.67 10.08
N ALA A 110 19.66 -8.75 10.61
CA ALA A 110 18.62 -9.51 9.92
C ALA A 110 17.32 -8.68 9.75
N GLU A 111 16.88 -7.97 10.80
CA GLU A 111 15.74 -7.05 10.70
C GLU A 111 16.02 -5.93 9.69
N LEU A 112 17.22 -5.35 9.72
CA LEU A 112 17.61 -4.31 8.78
C LEU A 112 17.64 -4.86 7.34
N GLY A 113 18.15 -6.07 7.13
CA GLY A 113 18.12 -6.75 5.84
C GLY A 113 16.69 -6.98 5.33
N LEU A 114 15.76 -7.31 6.22
CA LEU A 114 14.34 -7.45 5.89
C LEU A 114 13.72 -6.10 5.46
N VAL A 115 14.05 -5.02 6.16
CA VAL A 115 13.61 -3.66 5.83
C VAL A 115 14.17 -3.22 4.47
N VAL A 116 15.46 -3.50 4.19
CA VAL A 116 16.07 -3.22 2.89
C VAL A 116 15.37 -4.00 1.78
N LEU A 117 15.12 -5.30 1.97
CA LEU A 117 14.41 -6.14 1.01
C LEU A 117 12.99 -5.62 0.74
N TYR A 118 12.30 -5.19 1.79
CA TYR A 118 10.96 -4.61 1.69
C TYR A 118 10.99 -3.28 0.92
N LEU A 119 11.85 -2.34 1.31
CA LEU A 119 11.95 -1.01 0.69
C LEU A 119 12.49 -1.03 -0.75
N ASN A 120 13.18 -2.09 -1.16
CA ASN A 120 13.61 -2.27 -2.55
C ASN A 120 12.45 -2.58 -3.50
N LYS A 121 11.29 -3.01 -2.97
CA LYS A 121 10.09 -3.18 -3.79
C LYS A 121 9.42 -1.83 -4.01
N ALA A 122 9.28 -1.41 -5.27
CA ALA A 122 8.54 -0.19 -5.61
C ALA A 122 7.10 -0.18 -5.03
N GLU A 123 6.50 -1.36 -4.89
CA GLU A 123 5.17 -1.49 -4.28
C GLU A 123 5.15 -1.13 -2.79
N ALA A 124 6.17 -1.51 -2.02
CA ALA A 124 6.28 -1.15 -0.61
C ALA A 124 6.34 0.37 -0.44
N ARG A 125 7.07 1.05 -1.33
CA ARG A 125 7.15 2.52 -1.36
C ARG A 125 5.78 3.16 -1.66
N ASP A 126 5.00 2.65 -2.63
CA ASP A 126 3.61 3.11 -2.87
C ASP A 126 2.73 2.98 -1.61
N LYS A 127 2.84 1.88 -0.86
CA LYS A 127 2.02 1.67 0.36
C LYS A 127 2.43 2.59 1.50
N ILE A 128 3.72 2.83 1.69
CA ILE A 128 4.21 3.82 2.65
C ILE A 128 3.69 5.21 2.27
N CYS A 129 3.79 5.59 1.00
CA CYS A 129 3.21 6.85 0.54
C CYS A 129 1.68 6.88 0.72
N ARG A 130 0.97 5.77 0.54
CA ARG A 130 -0.49 5.69 0.84
C ARG A 130 -0.75 6.00 2.32
N ALA A 131 0.05 5.44 3.22
CA ALA A 131 -0.07 5.68 4.65
C ALA A 131 0.20 7.15 4.98
N ILE A 132 1.30 7.73 4.47
CA ILE A 132 1.61 9.16 4.67
C ILE A 132 0.46 10.04 4.15
N GLN A 133 -0.01 9.79 2.93
CA GLN A 133 -1.10 10.54 2.32
C GLN A 133 -2.34 10.58 3.21
N TYR A 134 -2.86 9.40 3.60
CA TYR A 134 -4.10 9.34 4.37
C TYR A 134 -3.91 9.75 5.84
N GLY A 135 -2.73 9.52 6.42
CA GLY A 135 -2.37 10.04 7.74
C GLY A 135 -2.35 11.58 7.75
N SER A 136 -1.76 12.20 6.73
CA SER A 136 -1.77 13.66 6.60
C SER A 136 -3.17 14.22 6.30
N LYS A 137 -4.00 13.48 5.54
CA LYS A 137 -5.42 13.81 5.35
C LYS A 137 -6.23 13.75 6.66
N PHE A 138 -5.94 12.76 7.50
CA PHE A 138 -6.57 12.64 8.82
C PHE A 138 -6.22 13.84 9.71
N ILE A 139 -4.94 14.18 9.80
CA ILE A 139 -4.44 15.30 10.63
C ILE A 139 -5.00 16.63 10.11
N SER A 140 -4.90 16.90 8.81
CA SER A 140 -5.34 18.17 8.20
C SER A 140 -6.85 18.39 8.24
N ASN A 141 -7.67 17.33 8.38
CA ASN A 141 -9.12 17.42 8.23
C ASN A 141 -9.58 18.09 6.92
N GLY A 142 -8.74 18.05 5.87
CA GLY A 142 -9.00 18.75 4.62
C GLY A 142 -8.77 20.26 4.65
N GLN A 143 -8.28 20.82 5.75
CA GLN A 143 -7.92 22.25 5.85
C GLN A 143 -6.59 22.54 5.16
N PRO A 144 -6.43 23.72 4.55
CA PRO A 144 -5.15 24.16 3.97
C PRO A 144 -4.08 24.30 5.05
N GLY A 145 -2.87 23.84 4.71
CA GLY A 145 -1.69 23.86 5.58
C GLY A 145 -0.71 22.75 5.23
N THR A 146 0.38 22.67 5.98
CA THR A 146 1.50 21.74 5.73
C THR A 146 1.05 20.29 5.57
N ALA A 147 0.15 19.82 6.44
CA ALA A 147 -0.37 18.45 6.36
C ALA A 147 -1.18 18.19 5.07
N GLN A 148 -1.95 19.16 4.58
CA GLN A 148 -2.65 19.01 3.30
C GLN A 148 -1.67 19.03 2.12
N ASP A 149 -0.59 19.79 2.19
CA ASP A 149 0.43 19.80 1.14
C ASP A 149 1.22 18.48 1.09
N VAL A 150 1.42 17.83 2.23
CA VAL A 150 1.94 16.45 2.29
C VAL A 150 0.96 15.46 1.65
N ASP A 151 -0.35 15.56 1.90
CA ASP A 151 -1.37 14.73 1.20
C ASP A 151 -1.29 14.94 -0.33
N ARG A 152 -1.26 16.19 -0.80
CA ARG A 152 -1.20 16.51 -2.24
C ARG A 152 0.07 15.98 -2.91
N SER A 153 1.24 16.30 -2.36
CA SER A 153 2.54 15.88 -2.91
C SER A 153 2.68 14.36 -2.91
N THR A 154 2.28 13.71 -1.82
CA THR A 154 2.34 12.25 -1.72
C THR A 154 1.33 11.58 -2.67
N THR A 155 0.15 12.17 -2.88
CA THR A 155 -0.81 11.68 -3.88
C THR A 155 -0.20 11.64 -5.29
N LEU A 156 0.54 12.70 -5.67
CA LEU A 156 1.22 12.75 -6.96
C LEU A 156 2.32 11.70 -7.06
N ALA A 157 3.16 11.58 -6.04
CA ALA A 157 4.23 10.58 -5.99
C ALA A 157 3.69 9.15 -6.15
N ARG A 158 2.58 8.82 -5.48
CA ARG A 158 1.97 7.49 -5.59
C ARG A 158 1.51 7.14 -7.00
N LYS A 159 1.05 8.12 -7.78
CA LYS A 159 0.66 7.90 -9.18
C LYS A 159 1.86 7.50 -10.02
N VAL A 160 3.03 8.09 -9.75
CA VAL A 160 4.30 7.73 -10.40
C VAL A 160 4.71 6.30 -10.07
N PHE A 161 4.60 5.88 -8.80
CA PHE A 161 4.89 4.48 -8.41
C PHE A 161 3.91 3.45 -9.00
N ARG A 162 2.77 3.90 -9.52
CA ARG A 162 1.75 3.05 -10.14
C ARG A 162 1.73 3.12 -11.66
N LEU A 163 2.67 3.84 -12.29
CA LEU A 163 2.79 3.85 -13.74
C LEU A 163 2.93 2.41 -14.27
N LEU A 164 2.18 2.09 -15.32
CA LEU A 164 2.14 0.76 -15.97
C LEU A 164 1.75 -0.43 -15.06
N LYS A 165 1.35 -0.21 -13.80
CA LYS A 165 0.93 -1.30 -12.91
C LYS A 165 -0.34 -2.01 -13.41
N TRP A 166 -1.14 -1.35 -14.24
CA TRP A 166 -2.34 -1.92 -14.87
C TRP A 166 -2.04 -3.19 -15.72
N VAL A 167 -0.80 -3.35 -16.19
CA VAL A 167 -0.33 -4.53 -16.94
C VAL A 167 -0.34 -5.78 -16.07
N ASN A 168 -0.02 -5.67 -14.78
CA ASN A 168 -0.04 -6.80 -13.85
C ASN A 168 -1.47 -7.34 -13.66
N ASP A 169 -2.44 -6.43 -13.54
CA ASP A 169 -3.85 -6.79 -13.42
C ASP A 169 -4.42 -7.33 -14.74
N LEU A 170 -3.93 -6.82 -15.88
CA LEU A 170 -4.28 -7.36 -17.19
C LEU A 170 -3.74 -8.79 -17.39
N HIS A 171 -2.52 -9.06 -16.95
CA HIS A 171 -1.97 -10.42 -16.93
C HIS A 171 -2.84 -11.36 -16.07
N GLY A 172 -3.30 -10.89 -14.91
CA GLY A 172 -4.26 -11.62 -14.07
C GLY A 172 -5.61 -11.85 -14.75
N LEU A 173 -6.02 -10.99 -15.69
CA LEU A 173 -7.24 -11.14 -16.47
C LEU A 173 -7.13 -12.23 -17.54
N ILE A 174 -5.97 -12.40 -18.17
CA ILE A 174 -5.73 -13.43 -19.20
C ILE A 174 -5.30 -14.78 -18.62
N SER A 175 -4.80 -14.81 -17.38
CA SER A 175 -4.32 -16.06 -16.75
C SER A 175 -5.45 -17.11 -16.59
N PRO A 176 -5.21 -18.40 -16.86
CA PRO A 176 -6.25 -19.41 -16.74
C PRO A 176 -6.76 -19.54 -15.29
N PRO A 177 -8.07 -19.76 -15.06
CA PRO A 177 -8.60 -19.92 -13.72
C PRO A 177 -8.16 -21.25 -13.08
N ALA A 178 -8.05 -21.27 -11.76
CA ALA A 178 -7.72 -22.49 -11.02
C ALA A 178 -8.86 -23.53 -11.15
N LYS A 179 -8.49 -24.77 -11.47
CA LYS A 179 -9.42 -25.90 -11.65
C LYS A 179 -10.30 -26.09 -10.41
N GLY A 180 -11.61 -26.25 -10.60
CA GLY A 180 -12.58 -26.51 -9.52
C GLY A 180 -13.09 -25.27 -8.77
N THR A 181 -12.80 -24.06 -9.26
CA THR A 181 -13.37 -22.82 -8.70
C THR A 181 -14.75 -22.56 -9.33
N PRO A 182 -15.80 -22.23 -8.55
CA PRO A 182 -17.11 -21.95 -9.11
C PRO A 182 -17.07 -20.77 -10.08
N LEU A 183 -17.78 -20.89 -11.21
CA LEU A 183 -17.75 -19.92 -12.32
C LEU A 183 -18.02 -18.49 -11.86
N THR A 184 -18.96 -18.30 -10.93
CA THR A 184 -19.30 -16.99 -10.37
C THR A 184 -18.11 -16.33 -9.67
N LEU A 185 -17.29 -17.10 -8.95
CA LEU A 185 -16.14 -16.59 -8.22
C LEU A 185 -14.97 -16.26 -9.17
N VAL A 186 -14.82 -17.05 -10.24
CA VAL A 186 -13.89 -16.76 -11.33
C VAL A 186 -14.27 -15.46 -12.04
N LEU A 187 -15.54 -15.33 -12.45
CA LEU A 187 -16.04 -14.14 -13.13
C LEU A 187 -15.86 -12.89 -12.26
N LEU A 188 -16.12 -13.00 -10.96
CA LEU A 188 -15.97 -11.91 -10.02
C LEU A 188 -14.50 -11.54 -9.79
N GLY A 189 -13.59 -12.53 -9.74
CA GLY A 189 -12.15 -12.31 -9.69
C GLY A 189 -11.61 -11.63 -10.95
N LYS A 190 -12.11 -12.01 -12.13
CA LYS A 190 -11.77 -11.38 -13.42
C LYS A 190 -12.30 -9.96 -13.49
N SER A 191 -13.57 -9.75 -13.11
CA SER A 191 -14.20 -8.43 -13.02
C SER A 191 -13.41 -7.49 -12.09
N LYS A 192 -13.02 -7.97 -10.90
CA LYS A 192 -12.14 -7.23 -9.97
C LYS A 192 -10.86 -6.73 -10.64
N ASN A 193 -10.17 -7.61 -11.39
CA ASN A 193 -8.92 -7.28 -12.07
C ASN A 193 -9.14 -6.32 -13.25
N ALA A 194 -10.19 -6.50 -14.04
CA ALA A 194 -10.55 -5.58 -15.13
C ALA A 194 -10.85 -4.16 -14.62
N LEU A 195 -11.63 -4.05 -13.53
CA LEU A 195 -11.96 -2.78 -12.90
C LEU A 195 -10.71 -2.11 -12.29
N LEU A 196 -9.84 -2.89 -11.63
CA LEU A 196 -8.60 -2.36 -11.05
C LEU A 196 -7.61 -1.90 -12.13
N SER A 197 -7.46 -2.68 -13.20
CA SER A 197 -6.64 -2.31 -14.36
C SER A 197 -7.14 -1.02 -14.99
N THR A 198 -8.46 -0.89 -15.19
CA THR A 198 -9.09 0.34 -15.69
C THR A 198 -8.81 1.54 -14.78
N PHE A 199 -8.93 1.38 -13.45
CA PHE A 199 -8.57 2.44 -12.50
C PHE A 199 -7.11 2.89 -12.68
N LEU A 200 -6.16 1.94 -12.68
CA LEU A 200 -4.73 2.23 -12.80
C LEU A 200 -4.36 2.84 -14.15
N PHE A 201 -5.03 2.43 -15.23
CA PHE A 201 -4.89 3.00 -16.56
C PHE A 201 -5.39 4.46 -16.62
N LEU A 202 -6.56 4.74 -16.04
CA LEU A 202 -7.07 6.11 -15.93
C LEU A 202 -6.21 6.98 -15.00
N ASP A 203 -5.58 6.38 -13.98
CA ASP A 203 -4.69 7.06 -13.03
C ASP A 203 -3.52 7.78 -13.73
N GLN A 204 -3.09 7.26 -14.89
CA GLN A 204 -2.04 7.85 -15.75
C GLN A 204 -2.48 9.20 -16.33
N PHE A 205 -3.71 9.26 -16.87
CA PHE A 205 -4.27 10.50 -17.40
C PHE A 205 -4.57 11.51 -16.30
N VAL A 206 -5.01 11.04 -15.13
CA VAL A 206 -5.16 11.92 -13.96
C VAL A 206 -3.81 12.52 -13.57
N TRP A 207 -2.74 11.72 -13.58
CA TRP A 207 -1.39 12.23 -13.31
C TRP A 207 -0.98 13.30 -14.34
N LEU A 208 -1.16 13.05 -15.64
CA LEU A 208 -0.90 14.03 -16.71
C LEU A 208 -1.70 15.34 -16.56
N GLY A 209 -2.97 15.25 -16.13
CA GLY A 209 -3.79 16.42 -15.85
C GLY A 209 -3.31 17.21 -14.63
N ARG A 210 -2.78 16.53 -13.61
CA ARG A 210 -2.28 17.21 -12.39
C ARG A 210 -0.90 17.84 -12.55
N THR A 211 -0.07 17.35 -13.48
CA THR A 211 1.23 17.97 -13.81
C THR A 211 1.10 19.16 -14.76
N GLY A 212 -0.10 19.42 -15.29
CA GLY A 212 -0.34 20.53 -16.22
C GLY A 212 0.00 20.23 -17.68
N ILE A 213 0.42 19.01 -18.00
CA ILE A 213 0.65 18.55 -19.39
C ILE A 213 -0.68 18.52 -20.15
N TYR A 214 -1.74 18.03 -19.50
CA TYR A 214 -3.08 18.01 -20.07
C TYR A 214 -3.92 19.20 -19.56
N LYS A 215 -4.21 20.16 -20.43
CA LYS A 215 -4.81 21.46 -20.06
C LYS A 215 -6.33 21.42 -19.83
N ASN A 216 -7.02 20.34 -20.19
CA ASN A 216 -8.48 20.23 -20.02
C ASN A 216 -8.83 19.71 -18.61
N LYS A 217 -9.10 20.64 -17.70
CA LYS A 217 -9.44 20.36 -16.30
C LYS A 217 -10.75 19.58 -16.15
N GLU A 218 -11.79 19.95 -16.91
CA GLU A 218 -13.11 19.31 -16.81
C GLU A 218 -13.07 17.84 -17.21
N ARG A 219 -12.35 17.50 -18.29
CA ARG A 219 -12.12 16.11 -18.70
C ARG A 219 -11.30 15.35 -17.66
N THR A 220 -10.27 15.99 -17.10
CA THR A 220 -9.46 15.39 -16.03
C THR A 220 -10.32 15.06 -14.81
N ASP A 221 -11.20 15.96 -14.39
CA ASP A 221 -12.08 15.75 -13.24
C ASP A 221 -13.12 14.65 -13.49
N ARG A 222 -13.61 14.51 -14.74
CA ARG A 222 -14.43 13.36 -15.14
C ARG A 222 -13.65 12.05 -15.07
N ILE A 223 -12.42 12.02 -15.61
CA ILE A 223 -11.55 10.83 -15.57
C ILE A 223 -11.24 10.44 -14.12
N VAL A 224 -10.95 11.42 -13.24
CA VAL A 224 -10.76 11.18 -11.81
C VAL A 224 -11.98 10.47 -11.21
N ARG A 225 -13.19 11.00 -11.44
CA ARG A 225 -14.42 10.39 -10.90
C ARG A 225 -14.65 8.98 -11.44
N ILE A 226 -14.54 8.77 -12.75
CA ILE A 226 -14.68 7.45 -13.37
C ILE A 226 -13.66 6.46 -12.78
N SER A 227 -12.40 6.88 -12.66
CA SER A 227 -11.35 6.04 -12.08
C SER A 227 -11.68 5.62 -10.65
N LEU A 228 -12.19 6.55 -9.82
CA LEU A 228 -12.58 6.27 -8.45
C LEU A 228 -13.77 5.32 -8.36
N TYR A 229 -14.75 5.42 -9.26
CA TYR A 229 -15.83 4.43 -9.36
C TYR A 229 -15.31 3.03 -9.74
N CYS A 230 -14.38 2.94 -10.70
CA CYS A 230 -13.74 1.66 -11.04
C CYS A 230 -13.00 1.06 -9.84
N TRP A 231 -12.28 1.89 -9.07
CA TRP A 231 -11.59 1.43 -7.87
C TRP A 231 -12.56 0.97 -6.77
N MET A 232 -13.66 1.70 -6.57
CA MET A 232 -14.72 1.34 -5.63
C MET A 232 -15.37 0.01 -6.02
N ALA A 233 -15.80 -0.12 -7.27
CA ALA A 233 -16.43 -1.34 -7.80
C ALA A 233 -15.48 -2.54 -7.71
N SER A 234 -14.19 -2.34 -8.03
CA SER A 234 -13.16 -3.37 -7.84
C SER A 234 -13.07 -3.80 -6.36
N SER A 235 -13.11 -2.85 -5.42
CA SER A 235 -13.05 -3.15 -3.98
C SER A 235 -14.27 -3.93 -3.50
N VAL A 236 -15.47 -3.65 -4.04
CA VAL A 236 -16.69 -4.45 -3.78
C VAL A 236 -16.52 -5.87 -4.33
N CYS A 237 -16.09 -6.02 -5.59
CA CYS A 237 -15.83 -7.34 -6.17
C CYS A 237 -14.76 -8.10 -5.37
N ALA A 238 -13.72 -7.42 -4.89
CA ALA A 238 -12.70 -8.01 -4.03
C ALA A 238 -13.31 -8.56 -2.74
N GLY A 239 -14.12 -7.75 -2.03
CA GLY A 239 -14.79 -8.22 -0.81
C GLY A 239 -15.67 -9.44 -1.04
N LEU A 240 -16.42 -9.48 -2.13
CA LEU A 240 -17.25 -10.64 -2.48
C LEU A 240 -16.41 -11.89 -2.82
N VAL A 241 -15.27 -11.72 -3.51
CA VAL A 241 -14.33 -12.82 -3.78
C VAL A 241 -13.75 -13.37 -2.47
N GLU A 242 -13.27 -12.49 -1.59
CA GLU A 242 -12.69 -12.92 -0.30
C GLU A 242 -13.74 -13.60 0.58
N LEU A 243 -15.00 -13.12 0.59
CA LEU A 243 -16.10 -13.79 1.28
C LEU A 243 -16.38 -15.20 0.72
N GLY A 244 -16.39 -15.35 -0.61
CA GLY A 244 -16.59 -16.64 -1.27
C GLY A 244 -15.47 -17.63 -0.92
N GLU A 245 -14.22 -17.19 -0.98
CA GLU A 245 -13.06 -18.00 -0.63
C GLU A 245 -13.02 -18.35 0.86
N LEU A 246 -13.33 -17.41 1.76
CA LEU A 246 -13.42 -17.66 3.20
C LEU A 246 -14.47 -18.71 3.54
N LYS A 247 -15.65 -18.67 2.90
CA LYS A 247 -16.69 -19.70 3.08
C LYS A 247 -16.21 -21.07 2.63
N ARG A 248 -15.55 -21.14 1.48
CA ARG A 248 -14.98 -22.39 0.92
C ARG A 248 -13.88 -22.95 1.81
N LEU A 249 -12.97 -22.09 2.26
CA LEU A 249 -11.88 -22.43 3.15
C LEU A 249 -12.39 -22.90 4.52
N SER A 250 -13.37 -22.20 5.09
CA SER A 250 -14.04 -22.59 6.34
C SER A 250 -14.67 -23.98 6.25
N LYS A 251 -15.33 -24.31 5.13
CA LYS A 251 -15.88 -25.66 4.90
C LYS A 251 -14.78 -26.72 4.83
N SER A 252 -13.67 -26.42 4.15
CA SER A 252 -12.51 -27.31 4.06
C SER A 252 -11.83 -27.53 5.42
N MET A 253 -11.65 -26.47 6.22
CA MET A 253 -11.10 -26.55 7.57
C MET A 253 -11.99 -27.34 8.52
N ARG A 254 -13.32 -27.17 8.45
CA ARG A 254 -14.27 -27.98 9.24
C ARG A 254 -14.20 -29.46 8.89
N LYS A 255 -14.08 -29.81 7.61
CA LYS A 255 -13.89 -31.20 7.16
C LYS A 255 -12.60 -31.78 7.72
N LEU A 256 -11.48 -31.08 7.52
CA LEU A 256 -10.16 -31.47 8.03
C LEU A 256 -10.17 -31.64 9.56
N SER A 257 -10.81 -30.71 10.29
CA SER A 257 -10.99 -30.76 11.75
C SER A 257 -11.80 -31.98 12.24
N ARG A 258 -12.69 -32.54 11.41
CA ARG A 258 -13.43 -33.78 11.72
C ARG A 258 -12.59 -35.03 11.46
N GLU A 259 -11.74 -35.00 10.43
CA GLU A 259 -10.82 -36.10 10.10
C GLU A 259 -9.72 -36.24 11.17
N LEU A 260 -9.29 -35.13 11.76
CA LEU A 260 -8.26 -35.06 12.81
C LEU A 260 -8.77 -35.37 14.23
N LYS A 261 -9.96 -35.94 14.42
CA LYS A 261 -10.59 -36.10 15.76
C LYS A 261 -9.76 -36.84 16.83
N GLY A 262 -8.66 -37.52 16.46
CA GLY A 262 -7.75 -38.21 17.38
C GLY A 262 -6.34 -37.62 17.51
N ALA A 263 -6.02 -36.51 16.83
CA ALA A 263 -4.70 -35.88 16.88
C ALA A 263 -4.83 -34.38 17.24
N ASP A 264 -3.77 -33.79 17.82
CA ASP A 264 -3.75 -32.36 18.06
C ASP A 264 -3.84 -31.60 16.73
N LYS A 265 -4.95 -30.90 16.53
CA LYS A 265 -5.25 -30.15 15.30
C LYS A 265 -4.21 -29.07 15.03
N TYR A 266 -3.60 -28.54 16.09
CA TYR A 266 -2.59 -27.50 15.99
C TYR A 266 -1.22 -28.05 15.63
N GLU A 267 -0.94 -29.35 15.78
CA GLU A 267 0.30 -29.96 15.29
C GLU A 267 0.26 -30.19 13.77
N ASN A 268 -0.92 -30.34 13.17
CA ASN A 268 -1.04 -30.59 11.74
C ASN A 268 -0.72 -29.35 10.87
N ASP A 269 0.36 -29.44 10.09
CA ASP A 269 0.81 -28.40 9.17
C ASP A 269 -0.25 -27.99 8.12
N GLN A 270 -1.08 -28.94 7.67
CA GLN A 270 -2.18 -28.61 6.75
C GLN A 270 -3.29 -27.77 7.41
N TYR A 271 -3.53 -27.96 8.70
CA TYR A 271 -4.50 -27.16 9.44
C TYR A 271 -3.95 -25.75 9.72
N LYS A 272 -2.69 -25.66 10.18
CA LYS A 272 -1.97 -24.39 10.38
C LYS A 272 -1.92 -23.54 9.12
N SER A 273 -1.56 -24.13 7.97
CA SER A 273 -1.50 -23.41 6.69
C SER A 273 -2.86 -22.88 6.24
N LYS A 274 -3.93 -23.66 6.37
CA LYS A 274 -5.30 -23.21 6.07
C LYS A 274 -5.79 -22.13 7.05
N MET A 275 -5.45 -22.22 8.32
CA MET A 275 -5.76 -21.17 9.31
C MET A 275 -5.08 -19.86 8.93
N LYS A 276 -3.77 -19.91 8.63
CA LYS A 276 -3.01 -18.73 8.20
C LYS A 276 -3.57 -18.12 6.91
N GLN A 277 -3.94 -18.96 5.95
CA GLN A 277 -4.63 -18.53 4.74
C GLN A 277 -5.99 -17.86 5.06
N SER A 278 -6.74 -18.36 6.04
CA SER A 278 -8.01 -17.78 6.47
C SER A 278 -7.81 -16.39 7.08
N ASP A 279 -6.80 -16.23 7.94
CA ASP A 279 -6.50 -14.95 8.56
C ASP A 279 -6.07 -13.90 7.53
N GLU A 280 -5.23 -14.29 6.56
CA GLU A 280 -4.82 -13.42 5.44
C GLU A 280 -6.02 -12.97 4.59
N ARG A 281 -6.93 -13.90 4.29
CA ARG A 281 -8.17 -13.65 3.51
C ARG A 281 -9.15 -12.77 4.27
N LEU A 282 -9.30 -12.97 5.58
CA LEU A 282 -10.13 -12.14 6.45
C LEU A 282 -9.58 -10.71 6.52
N LEU A 283 -8.26 -10.57 6.67
CA LEU A 283 -7.61 -9.26 6.67
C LEU A 283 -7.80 -8.54 5.31
N ALA A 284 -7.72 -9.27 4.20
CA ALA A 284 -8.01 -8.74 2.86
C ALA A 284 -9.48 -8.30 2.71
N LEU A 285 -10.42 -9.05 3.27
CA LEU A 285 -11.84 -8.70 3.29
C LEU A 285 -12.11 -7.42 4.09
N VAL A 286 -11.57 -7.33 5.32
CA VAL A 286 -11.70 -6.13 6.17
C VAL A 286 -11.12 -4.92 5.46
N LYS A 287 -9.95 -5.08 4.85
CA LYS A 287 -9.32 -4.04 4.04
C LYS A 287 -10.21 -3.60 2.89
N ALA A 288 -10.77 -4.53 2.12
CA ALA A 288 -11.63 -4.21 0.98
C ALA A 288 -12.88 -3.42 1.42
N ALA A 289 -13.52 -3.82 2.53
CA ALA A 289 -14.66 -3.11 3.09
C ALA A 289 -14.31 -1.67 3.50
N MET A 290 -13.17 -1.48 4.15
CA MET A 290 -12.68 -0.13 4.50
C MET A 290 -12.30 0.69 3.26
N ASP A 291 -11.68 0.08 2.24
CA ASP A 291 -11.31 0.77 1.01
C ASP A 291 -12.55 1.23 0.21
N VAL A 292 -13.70 0.54 0.32
CA VAL A 292 -14.99 1.05 -0.18
C VAL A 292 -15.38 2.35 0.52
N VAL A 293 -15.31 2.41 1.86
CA VAL A 293 -15.61 3.64 2.62
C VAL A 293 -14.68 4.79 2.21
N VAL A 294 -13.39 4.50 2.01
CA VAL A 294 -12.41 5.48 1.52
C VAL A 294 -12.78 5.99 0.13
N ALA A 295 -13.18 5.11 -0.78
CA ALA A 295 -13.59 5.49 -2.13
C ALA A 295 -14.85 6.36 -2.11
N VAL A 296 -15.85 6.02 -1.29
CA VAL A 296 -17.07 6.83 -1.07
C VAL A 296 -16.72 8.23 -0.56
N GLY A 297 -15.77 8.33 0.38
CA GLY A 297 -15.27 9.60 0.90
C GLY A 297 -14.53 10.45 -0.15
N LEU A 298 -13.69 9.82 -0.97
CA LEU A 298 -12.99 10.51 -2.07
C LEU A 298 -13.94 10.95 -3.21
N LEU A 299 -15.00 10.19 -3.48
CA LEU A 299 -16.06 10.54 -4.42
C LEU A 299 -17.03 11.59 -3.86
N GLN A 300 -16.94 11.93 -2.57
CA GLN A 300 -17.83 12.86 -1.87
C GLN A 300 -19.31 12.49 -2.00
N LEU A 301 -19.64 11.19 -1.98
CA LEU A 301 -21.04 10.73 -2.12
C LEU A 301 -21.88 11.05 -0.88
N SER A 302 -21.27 11.13 0.30
CA SER A 302 -21.95 11.50 1.55
C SER A 302 -21.04 12.35 2.45
N PRO A 303 -20.82 13.63 2.10
CA PRO A 303 -19.86 14.49 2.78
C PRO A 303 -20.27 14.83 4.22
N LYS A 304 -21.57 14.72 4.54
CA LYS A 304 -22.12 14.92 5.90
C LYS A 304 -21.79 13.77 6.84
N LYS A 305 -21.55 12.56 6.33
CA LYS A 305 -21.29 11.35 7.13
C LYS A 305 -19.83 10.92 7.06
N ILE A 306 -19.21 11.03 5.89
CA ILE A 306 -17.82 10.64 5.65
C ILE A 306 -17.00 11.91 5.43
N THR A 307 -16.45 12.44 6.53
CA THR A 307 -15.60 13.62 6.49
C THR A 307 -14.20 13.28 5.96
N PRO A 308 -13.38 14.28 5.58
CA PRO A 308 -11.98 14.06 5.21
C PRO A 308 -11.18 13.34 6.30
N ARG A 309 -11.48 13.62 7.58
CA ARG A 309 -10.93 12.87 8.73
C ARG A 309 -11.30 11.39 8.68
N VAL A 310 -12.58 11.04 8.52
CA VAL A 310 -13.00 9.63 8.45
C VAL A 310 -12.30 8.93 7.27
N THR A 311 -12.29 9.57 6.10
CA THR A 311 -11.60 9.04 4.91
C THR A 311 -10.10 8.83 5.16
N GLY A 312 -9.45 9.79 5.82
CA GLY A 312 -8.05 9.70 6.22
C GLY A 312 -7.78 8.58 7.22
N ALA A 313 -8.62 8.43 8.25
CA ALA A 313 -8.47 7.37 9.26
C ALA A 313 -8.57 5.97 8.63
N PHE A 314 -9.64 5.70 7.88
CA PHE A 314 -9.81 4.41 7.21
C PHE A 314 -8.71 4.17 6.17
N GLY A 315 -8.36 5.18 5.37
CA GLY A 315 -7.30 5.07 4.38
C GLY A 315 -5.93 4.82 5.01
N PHE A 316 -5.67 5.39 6.19
CA PHE A 316 -4.44 5.15 6.94
C PHE A 316 -4.38 3.70 7.44
N VAL A 317 -5.44 3.22 8.11
CA VAL A 317 -5.52 1.84 8.60
C VAL A 317 -5.38 0.84 7.47
N THR A 318 -6.08 1.02 6.34
CA THR A 318 -5.95 0.09 5.19
C THR A 318 -4.59 0.12 4.52
N SER A 319 -3.83 1.22 4.69
CA SER A 319 -2.44 1.32 4.22
C SER A 319 -1.50 0.54 5.12
N LEU A 320 -1.66 0.64 6.44
CA LEU A 320 -0.88 -0.16 7.39
C LEU A 320 -1.11 -1.65 7.18
N ILE A 321 -2.36 -2.07 6.95
CA ILE A 321 -2.69 -3.45 6.58
C ILE A 321 -1.96 -3.85 5.30
N SER A 322 -1.94 -2.99 4.26
CA SER A 322 -1.20 -3.29 3.03
C SER A 322 0.31 -3.39 3.23
N CYS A 323 0.88 -2.54 4.07
CA CYS A 323 2.29 -2.64 4.42
C CYS A 323 2.57 -3.99 5.10
N TYR A 324 1.75 -4.37 6.07
CA TYR A 324 1.86 -5.64 6.79
C TYR A 324 1.78 -6.85 5.85
N GLN A 325 0.81 -6.88 4.93
CA GLN A 325 0.64 -7.96 3.96
C GLN A 325 1.82 -8.11 2.98
N GLN A 326 2.65 -7.08 2.82
CA GLN A 326 3.80 -7.09 1.91
C GLN A 326 5.12 -7.36 2.60
N LEU A 327 5.14 -7.40 3.94
CA LEU A 327 6.33 -7.75 4.69
C LEU A 327 6.76 -9.18 4.31
N PRO A 328 8.06 -9.41 4.05
CA PRO A 328 8.54 -10.76 3.81
C PRO A 328 8.30 -11.61 5.06
N SER A 329 7.90 -12.87 4.88
CA SER A 329 7.77 -13.78 6.02
C SER A 329 9.13 -13.91 6.70
N ARG A 330 9.18 -13.69 8.01
CA ARG A 330 10.40 -13.87 8.80
C ARG A 330 10.85 -15.32 8.59
N ALA A 331 12.08 -15.51 8.09
CA ALA A 331 12.65 -16.85 8.00
C ALA A 331 12.56 -17.50 9.40
N PRO A 332 12.11 -18.76 9.50
CA PRO A 332 12.09 -19.44 10.79
C PRO A 332 13.50 -19.41 11.35
N ALA A 333 13.65 -18.97 12.60
CA ALA A 333 14.93 -19.05 13.30
C ALA A 333 15.39 -20.50 13.21
N THR A 334 16.49 -20.74 12.49
CA THR A 334 17.10 -22.06 12.37
C THR A 334 17.32 -22.56 13.79
N LYS A 335 16.57 -23.57 14.20
CA LYS A 335 16.81 -24.24 15.48
C LYS A 335 18.20 -24.86 15.33
N VAL A 336 19.23 -24.18 15.84
CA VAL A 336 20.56 -24.74 16.02
C VAL A 336 20.33 -25.93 16.95
N LYS A 337 20.40 -27.15 16.42
CA LYS A 337 20.45 -28.36 17.23
C LYS A 337 21.72 -28.23 18.07
N ALA A 338 21.53 -28.08 19.39
CA ALA A 338 22.60 -28.15 20.37
C ALA A 338 23.09 -29.60 20.50
#